data_AF-A9GML8-F1
#
_entry.id   AF-A9GML8-F1
#
_cell.length_a   1.000
_cell.length_b   1.000
_cell.length_c   1.000
_cell.angle_alpha   90.00
_cell.angle_beta   90.00
_cell.angle_gamma   90.00
#
_symmetry.space_group_name_H-M   'P 1'
#
loop_
_entity.id
_entity.type
_entity.pdbx_description
1 polymer ?
#
loop_
_entity_poly.entity_id
_entity_poly.type
_entity_poly.pdbx_seq_one_letter_code
_entity_poly.pdbx_strand_id
1 'polypeptide(L)'
;MKRSCIALAAFALSLSAPAIAQPVKVFVLAGQSNMVGYGVGRQLPVELQSQPDVWYDHYNPDAREGGPYAAATSADWGPLEPKGEARRYGPEITFGRAIAAAYPEHRIAIVKMAQGGTNLVDHWGRGLAPDPEVLYKSQLYHALLGKLDSATYEGDRALRYPEEVTRLDGALARLESEGHPYEIAALVWMQGENEAGWSAAFSYGNTLRGFIAAIRADLGVPGLPVVLGRVSDNLYPANGGPIAAGKEANIDAVRAAQVTVAEEDPRVAWVDTDDFTVRSPDDAYHFDSAAYQLLGERFAEAYLALVREEGSSTASSSSSAGSAAAGGGGAAGGGAAGGGATAGSSGSAEAAGGAGSAGEGGRGATAGSSGSTAATGSAGSAGEGGRGATAGSSGSTAATGSAEAAASSGGVAPGSAGGCGCRTAAGQGPVAAAALALVALAGLRRRRSRGQG
;
A
#
# COMPACT_ATOMS: atom_id res chain seq x y z
N MET A 1 47.86 36.57 60.19
CA MET A 1 47.09 35.41 59.70
C MET A 1 46.16 35.85 58.58
N LYS A 2 46.35 35.38 57.34
CA LYS A 2 45.37 35.57 56.25
C LYS A 2 44.75 34.20 55.95
N ARG A 3 43.43 34.06 56.09
CA ARG A 3 42.71 32.82 55.77
C ARG A 3 42.25 32.90 54.32
N SER A 4 42.84 32.11 53.44
CA SER A 4 42.38 31.97 52.06
C SER A 4 41.20 31.00 52.01
N CYS A 5 40.02 31.48 51.66
CA CYS A 5 38.87 30.63 51.35
C CYS A 5 39.01 30.11 49.93
N ILE A 6 39.24 28.79 49.77
CA ILE A 6 39.18 28.12 48.47
C ILE A 6 37.70 27.83 48.18
N ALA A 7 37.13 28.53 47.20
CA ALA A 7 35.79 28.23 46.70
C ALA A 7 35.87 27.02 45.75
N LEU A 8 35.27 25.90 46.15
CA LEU A 8 35.21 24.69 45.34
C LEU A 8 34.07 24.81 44.31
N ALA A 9 34.39 25.16 43.07
CA ALA A 9 33.42 25.22 41.99
C ALA A 9 33.03 23.79 41.56
N ALA A 10 31.87 23.31 42.01
CA ALA A 10 31.32 22.03 41.57
C ALA A 10 30.80 22.14 40.13
N PHE A 11 31.63 21.72 39.17
CA PHE A 11 31.22 21.60 37.77
C PHE A 11 30.28 20.39 37.64
N ALA A 12 28.97 20.65 37.63
CA ALA A 12 27.96 19.62 37.42
C ALA A 12 28.02 19.17 35.95
N LEU A 13 28.79 18.12 35.68
CA LEU A 13 28.88 17.51 34.36
C LEU A 13 27.57 16.77 34.08
N SER A 14 26.63 17.44 33.42
CA SER A 14 25.38 16.83 32.97
C SER A 14 25.68 15.82 31.86
N LEU A 15 25.76 14.54 32.21
CA LEU A 15 25.76 13.46 31.23
C LEU A 15 24.38 13.43 30.55
N SER A 16 24.26 14.09 29.41
CA SER A 16 23.17 13.80 28.48
C SER A 16 23.34 12.36 28.00
N ALA A 17 22.46 11.48 28.48
CA ALA A 17 22.35 10.15 27.89
C ALA A 17 22.06 10.31 26.39
N PRO A 18 22.68 9.49 25.51
CA PRO A 18 22.35 9.55 24.09
C PRO A 18 20.86 9.24 23.94
N ALA A 19 20.12 10.15 23.30
CA ALA A 19 18.73 9.90 22.95
C ALA A 19 18.71 8.70 22.00
N ILE A 20 18.09 7.60 22.44
CA ILE A 20 17.85 6.44 21.59
C ILE A 20 16.92 6.92 20.48
N ALA A 21 17.42 6.94 19.23
CA ALA A 21 16.60 7.31 18.09
C ALA A 21 15.42 6.33 17.99
N GLN A 22 14.20 6.88 17.95
CA GLN A 22 13.01 6.05 17.73
C GLN A 22 13.10 5.35 16.37
N PRO A 23 12.55 4.12 16.25
CA PRO A 23 12.57 3.42 14.99
C PRO A 23 11.80 4.20 13.91
N VAL A 24 12.33 4.16 12.69
CA VAL A 24 11.68 4.68 11.49
C VAL A 24 10.41 3.89 11.24
N LYS A 25 9.27 4.57 11.11
CA LYS A 25 8.00 3.93 10.76
C LYS A 25 7.90 3.81 9.24
N VAL A 26 7.99 2.58 8.73
CA VAL A 26 7.94 2.25 7.30
C VAL A 26 6.52 1.88 6.91
N PHE A 27 5.91 2.65 6.02
CA PHE A 27 4.57 2.41 5.48
C PHE A 27 4.65 1.92 4.05
N VAL A 28 3.95 0.83 3.76
CA VAL A 28 3.91 0.21 2.43
C VAL A 28 2.61 0.61 1.75
N LEU A 29 2.67 1.32 0.63
CA LEU A 29 1.51 1.77 -0.14
C LEU A 29 1.43 1.00 -1.46
N ALA A 30 0.37 0.21 -1.65
CA ALA A 30 0.22 -0.66 -2.82
C ALA A 30 -1.21 -0.77 -3.37
N GLY A 31 -1.34 -1.35 -4.56
CA GLY A 31 -2.62 -1.51 -5.27
C GLY A 31 -2.56 -1.06 -6.72
N GLN A 32 -3.68 -0.57 -7.24
CA GLN A 32 -3.79 -0.19 -8.66
C GLN A 32 -3.77 1.32 -8.92
N SER A 33 -4.37 1.77 -10.02
CA SER A 33 -4.34 3.16 -10.51
C SER A 33 -4.81 4.21 -9.49
N ASN A 34 -5.76 3.91 -8.60
CA ASN A 34 -6.15 4.83 -7.53
C ASN A 34 -5.17 4.84 -6.33
N MET A 35 -4.25 3.87 -6.21
CA MET A 35 -3.04 4.03 -5.40
C MET A 35 -1.94 4.79 -6.18
N VAL A 36 -1.73 4.50 -7.47
CA VAL A 36 -0.76 5.23 -8.34
C VAL A 36 -1.02 6.72 -8.27
N GLY A 37 -2.28 7.12 -8.43
CA GLY A 37 -2.73 8.50 -8.26
C GLY A 37 -2.68 9.32 -9.54
N TYR A 38 -3.81 9.95 -9.83
CA TYR A 38 -4.01 10.81 -10.99
C TYR A 38 -4.18 12.29 -10.60
N GLY A 39 -3.94 12.62 -9.33
CA GLY A 39 -3.94 13.98 -8.79
C GLY A 39 -2.96 14.89 -9.51
N VAL A 40 -3.26 16.18 -9.55
CA VAL A 40 -2.51 17.19 -10.31
C VAL A 40 -1.64 18.01 -9.34
N GLY A 41 -0.33 17.75 -9.26
CA GLY A 41 0.53 18.30 -8.21
C GLY A 41 0.56 19.83 -8.08
N ARG A 42 0.27 20.58 -9.16
CA ARG A 42 0.10 22.05 -9.12
C ARG A 42 -1.20 22.54 -8.42
N GLN A 43 -2.11 21.64 -8.08
CA GLN A 43 -3.32 21.92 -7.29
C GLN A 43 -3.12 21.65 -5.80
N LEU A 44 -1.98 21.10 -5.39
CA LEU A 44 -1.66 20.94 -3.97
C LEU A 44 -1.31 22.29 -3.33
N PRO A 45 -1.70 22.51 -2.06
CA PRO A 45 -1.10 23.52 -1.19
C PRO A 45 0.43 23.44 -1.20
N VAL A 46 1.10 24.58 -1.06
CA VAL A 46 2.56 24.69 -1.24
C VAL A 46 3.35 23.79 -0.28
N GLU A 47 2.85 23.65 0.95
CA GLU A 47 3.34 22.80 2.03
C GLU A 47 3.19 21.28 1.79
N LEU A 48 2.43 20.89 0.76
CA LEU A 48 2.28 19.51 0.29
C LEU A 48 3.01 19.24 -1.03
N GLN A 49 3.54 20.27 -1.70
CA GLN A 49 4.26 20.10 -2.97
C GLN A 49 5.66 19.49 -2.82
N SER A 50 6.26 19.57 -1.63
CA SER A 50 7.42 18.76 -1.22
C SER A 50 7.53 18.73 0.31
N GLN A 51 7.74 17.54 0.88
CA GLN A 51 7.75 17.30 2.32
C GLN A 51 9.06 16.57 2.70
N PRO A 52 10.15 17.30 3.00
CA PRO A 52 11.47 16.72 3.25
C PRO A 52 11.60 16.02 4.62
N ASP A 53 10.58 16.15 5.46
CA ASP A 53 10.45 15.48 6.76
C ASP A 53 9.93 14.03 6.65
N VAL A 54 9.45 13.62 5.47
CA VAL A 54 9.02 12.24 5.16
C VAL A 54 9.90 11.65 4.07
N TRP A 55 10.56 10.53 4.37
CA TRP A 55 11.31 9.76 3.39
C TRP A 55 10.36 9.01 2.47
N TYR A 56 10.60 9.07 1.17
CA TYR A 56 9.71 8.52 0.16
C TYR A 56 10.50 7.80 -0.92
N ASP A 57 10.21 6.52 -1.09
CA ASP A 57 10.63 5.72 -2.24
C ASP A 57 9.39 5.26 -3.01
N HIS A 58 9.29 5.67 -4.27
CA HIS A 58 8.18 5.35 -5.16
C HIS A 58 8.66 4.59 -6.39
N TYR A 59 7.91 3.55 -6.74
CA TYR A 59 7.98 2.95 -8.05
C TYR A 59 6.61 2.71 -8.64
N ASN A 60 6.40 3.24 -9.85
CA ASN A 60 5.31 2.83 -10.71
C ASN A 60 5.89 1.86 -11.77
N PRO A 61 5.49 0.57 -11.82
CA PRO A 61 5.95 -0.32 -12.87
C PRO A 61 5.49 0.11 -14.28
N ASP A 62 4.42 0.91 -14.40
CA ASP A 62 3.99 1.53 -15.67
C ASP A 62 5.01 2.52 -16.22
N ALA A 63 6.00 2.96 -15.43
CA ALA A 63 7.14 3.74 -15.94
C ALA A 63 7.89 3.02 -17.08
N ARG A 64 7.80 1.68 -17.13
CA ARG A 64 8.35 0.83 -18.19
C ARG A 64 7.60 0.94 -19.52
N GLU A 65 6.34 1.34 -19.51
CA GLU A 65 5.56 1.65 -20.73
C GLU A 65 5.90 3.04 -21.30
N GLY A 66 6.60 3.87 -20.53
CA GLY A 66 6.94 5.25 -20.89
C GLY A 66 5.86 6.26 -20.52
N GLY A 67 5.70 7.32 -21.32
CA GLY A 67 4.70 8.36 -21.09
C GLY A 67 4.91 9.16 -19.80
N PRO A 68 3.85 9.75 -19.21
CA PRO A 68 3.96 10.71 -18.11
C PRO A 68 4.50 10.12 -16.79
N TYR A 69 4.58 8.78 -16.71
CA TYR A 69 5.10 8.05 -15.55
C TYR A 69 6.53 7.52 -15.76
N ALA A 70 7.14 7.70 -16.93
CA ALA A 70 8.51 7.23 -17.22
C ALA A 70 9.57 7.72 -16.20
N ALA A 71 9.39 8.96 -15.71
CA ALA A 71 10.23 9.58 -14.68
C ALA A 71 9.57 9.61 -13.29
N ALA A 72 8.56 8.77 -13.03
CA ALA A 72 7.83 8.73 -11.76
C ALA A 72 8.45 7.78 -10.71
N THR A 73 9.65 7.27 -10.97
CA THR A 73 10.34 6.31 -10.09
C THR A 73 11.49 6.98 -9.34
N SER A 74 11.72 6.53 -8.11
CA SER A 74 12.97 6.68 -7.37
C SER A 74 13.66 5.34 -7.22
N ALA A 75 14.94 5.39 -6.84
CA ALA A 75 15.74 4.24 -6.41
C ALA A 75 16.39 4.48 -5.03
N ASP A 76 16.02 5.59 -4.37
CA ASP A 76 16.59 6.07 -3.12
C ASP A 76 15.58 6.94 -2.37
N TRP A 77 15.86 7.23 -1.10
CA TRP A 77 15.02 8.06 -0.24
C TRP A 77 14.99 9.52 -0.70
N GLY A 78 13.85 9.96 -1.24
CA GLY A 78 13.58 11.37 -1.55
C GLY A 78 12.61 12.02 -0.55
N PRO A 79 12.32 13.33 -0.70
CA PRO A 79 11.18 13.96 -0.05
C PRO A 79 9.87 13.38 -0.58
N LEU A 80 8.84 13.33 0.26
CA LEU A 80 7.47 13.01 -0.14
C LEU A 80 6.90 14.16 -0.98
N GLU A 81 6.66 13.90 -2.25
CA GLU A 81 6.22 14.89 -3.23
C GLU A 81 5.65 14.21 -4.49
N PRO A 82 4.84 14.91 -5.31
CA PRO A 82 4.38 14.40 -6.60
C PRO A 82 5.54 14.07 -7.55
N LYS A 83 5.49 12.89 -8.19
CA LYS A 83 6.57 12.38 -9.06
C LYS A 83 6.20 12.39 -10.55
N GLY A 84 7.21 12.17 -11.40
CA GLY A 84 7.09 12.23 -12.86
C GLY A 84 6.99 13.65 -13.41
N GLU A 85 7.16 13.80 -14.73
CA GLU A 85 7.05 15.09 -15.41
C GLU A 85 5.67 15.74 -15.19
N ALA A 86 4.62 14.93 -15.18
CA ALA A 86 3.26 15.37 -14.94
C ALA A 86 2.97 15.72 -13.46
N ARG A 87 3.95 15.57 -12.55
CA ARG A 87 3.84 15.77 -11.09
C ARG A 87 2.54 15.18 -10.54
N ARG A 88 2.36 13.86 -10.78
CA ARG A 88 1.19 13.11 -10.32
C ARG A 88 1.37 12.66 -8.88
N TYR A 89 0.24 12.52 -8.20
CA TYR A 89 0.19 12.03 -6.83
C TYR A 89 -1.11 11.27 -6.57
N GLY A 90 -1.07 10.38 -5.59
CA GLY A 90 -2.22 9.67 -5.03
C GLY A 90 -2.36 9.96 -3.53
N PRO A 91 -2.88 9.02 -2.73
CA PRO A 91 -3.15 9.27 -1.31
C PRO A 91 -1.89 9.47 -0.46
N GLU A 92 -0.69 9.14 -0.94
CA GLU A 92 0.55 9.21 -0.18
C GLU A 92 0.87 10.59 0.39
N ILE A 93 0.48 11.67 -0.29
CA ILE A 93 0.90 13.04 0.04
C ILE A 93 0.27 13.51 1.35
N THR A 94 -1.06 13.40 1.48
CA THR A 94 -1.78 13.76 2.70
C THR A 94 -1.67 12.68 3.76
N PHE A 95 -1.61 11.39 3.35
CA PHE A 95 -1.31 10.29 4.27
C PHE A 95 0.00 10.54 5.02
N GLY A 96 1.10 10.76 4.30
CA GLY A 96 2.42 10.99 4.90
C GLY A 96 2.46 12.24 5.76
N ARG A 97 1.82 13.34 5.34
CA ARG A 97 1.70 14.56 6.16
C ARG A 97 0.98 14.29 7.48
N ALA A 98 -0.15 13.60 7.44
CA ALA A 98 -0.97 13.31 8.61
C ALA A 98 -0.26 12.35 9.58
N ILE A 99 0.43 11.33 9.04
CA ILE A 99 1.23 10.40 9.84
C ILE A 99 2.45 11.09 10.48
N ALA A 100 3.18 11.94 9.75
CA ALA A 100 4.30 12.71 10.31
C ALA A 100 3.84 13.66 11.44
N ALA A 101 2.69 14.32 11.26
CA ALA A 101 2.09 15.15 12.30
C ALA A 101 1.64 14.34 13.55
N ALA A 102 1.25 13.07 13.37
CA ALA A 102 0.84 12.18 14.46
C ALA A 102 2.01 11.54 15.22
N TYR A 103 3.21 11.46 14.61
CA TYR A 103 4.41 10.88 15.22
C TYR A 103 5.63 11.82 15.10
N PRO A 104 5.61 13.01 15.74
CA PRO A 104 6.72 13.97 15.67
C PRO A 104 8.05 13.44 16.24
N GLU A 105 7.98 12.38 17.06
CA GLU A 105 9.14 11.72 17.68
C GLU A 105 9.82 10.68 16.75
N HIS A 106 9.16 10.30 15.63
CA HIS A 106 9.64 9.28 14.70
C HIS A 106 9.97 9.89 13.33
N ARG A 107 10.92 9.28 12.62
CA ARG A 107 11.01 9.47 11.16
C ARG A 107 9.95 8.61 10.47
N ILE A 108 9.33 9.15 9.44
CA ILE A 108 8.37 8.43 8.60
C ILE A 108 9.04 8.09 7.27
N ALA A 109 8.89 6.84 6.84
CA ALA A 109 9.29 6.37 5.53
C ALA A 109 8.07 5.77 4.80
N ILE A 110 7.88 6.11 3.53
CA ILE A 110 6.85 5.56 2.66
C ILE A 110 7.53 4.82 1.50
N VAL A 111 7.20 3.55 1.34
CA VAL A 111 7.55 2.74 0.17
C VAL A 111 6.28 2.51 -0.63
N LYS A 112 6.17 3.12 -1.82
CA LYS A 112 4.97 3.03 -2.67
C LYS A 112 5.24 2.27 -3.97
N MET A 113 4.63 1.10 -4.14
CA MET A 113 4.51 0.44 -5.43
C MET A 113 3.06 0.12 -5.77
N ALA A 114 2.56 0.71 -6.85
CA ALA A 114 1.22 0.46 -7.37
C ALA A 114 1.23 0.50 -8.90
N GLN A 115 0.25 -0.13 -9.55
CA GLN A 115 0.21 -0.24 -11.00
C GLN A 115 -1.19 -0.27 -11.61
N GLY A 116 -1.42 0.54 -12.66
CA GLY A 116 -2.72 0.67 -13.32
C GLY A 116 -3.23 -0.63 -13.95
N GLY A 117 -4.55 -0.84 -13.85
CA GLY A 117 -5.21 -1.98 -14.50
C GLY A 117 -4.86 -3.36 -13.94
N THR A 118 -4.31 -3.46 -12.72
CA THR A 118 -3.93 -4.74 -12.12
C THR A 118 -5.04 -5.34 -11.24
N ASN A 119 -4.97 -6.65 -11.05
CA ASN A 119 -5.91 -7.47 -10.26
C ASN A 119 -5.12 -8.42 -9.34
N LEU A 120 -5.70 -8.84 -8.21
CA LEU A 120 -5.03 -9.71 -7.25
C LEU A 120 -4.67 -11.08 -7.83
N VAL A 121 -5.60 -11.69 -8.57
CA VAL A 121 -5.51 -13.10 -9.01
C VAL A 121 -4.35 -13.32 -9.99
N ASP A 122 -4.18 -12.43 -10.96
CA ASP A 122 -3.24 -12.56 -12.08
C ASP A 122 -1.93 -11.77 -11.86
N HIS A 123 -1.90 -10.81 -10.93
CA HIS A 123 -0.76 -9.88 -10.78
C HIS A 123 -0.16 -9.83 -9.36
N TRP A 124 -0.97 -9.90 -8.29
CA TRP A 124 -0.52 -9.73 -6.89
C TRP A 124 -0.53 -11.02 -6.05
N GLY A 125 -0.76 -12.19 -6.64
CA GLY A 125 -0.65 -13.47 -5.93
C GLY A 125 0.80 -13.85 -5.59
N ARG A 126 1.07 -14.20 -4.32
CA ARG A 126 2.37 -14.69 -3.80
C ARG A 126 2.96 -15.88 -4.56
N GLY A 127 2.15 -16.65 -5.29
CA GLY A 127 2.60 -17.85 -6.00
C GLY A 127 2.85 -17.66 -7.50
N LEU A 128 2.66 -16.46 -8.05
CA LEU A 128 2.53 -16.29 -9.50
C LEU A 128 3.82 -16.58 -10.27
N ALA A 129 3.67 -17.25 -11.41
CA ALA A 129 4.74 -17.38 -12.39
C ALA A 129 4.94 -16.04 -13.13
N PRO A 130 6.13 -15.78 -13.71
CA PRO A 130 6.29 -14.66 -14.62
C PRO A 130 5.41 -14.85 -15.86
N ASP A 131 4.71 -13.79 -16.26
CA ASP A 131 4.03 -13.74 -17.56
C ASP A 131 5.06 -13.34 -18.63
N PRO A 132 5.38 -14.21 -19.62
CA PRO A 132 6.40 -13.90 -20.61
C PRO A 132 5.98 -12.82 -21.61
N GLU A 133 4.69 -12.53 -21.77
CA GLU A 133 4.16 -11.50 -22.67
C GLU A 133 4.00 -10.16 -21.93
N VAL A 134 3.68 -10.20 -20.63
CA VAL A 134 3.38 -9.00 -19.81
C VAL A 134 4.21 -8.97 -18.51
N LEU A 135 5.51 -9.26 -18.62
CA LEU A 135 6.44 -9.35 -17.48
C LEU A 135 6.30 -8.21 -16.46
N TYR A 136 6.14 -6.97 -16.95
CA TYR A 136 6.07 -5.75 -16.16
C TYR A 136 4.75 -5.54 -15.37
N LYS A 137 3.74 -6.39 -15.56
CA LYS A 137 2.52 -6.50 -14.74
C LYS A 137 2.46 -7.80 -13.94
N SER A 138 3.25 -8.83 -14.30
CA SER A 138 3.30 -10.08 -13.54
C SER A 138 3.97 -9.91 -12.17
N GLN A 139 3.76 -10.85 -11.24
CA GLN A 139 4.59 -11.01 -10.02
C GLN A 139 4.74 -9.75 -9.13
N LEU A 140 3.75 -8.86 -9.07
CA LEU A 140 3.84 -7.57 -8.36
C LEU A 140 3.95 -7.71 -6.84
N TYR A 141 3.48 -8.83 -6.29
CA TYR A 141 3.78 -9.24 -4.92
C TYR A 141 5.29 -9.30 -4.65
N HIS A 142 6.05 -9.87 -5.59
CA HIS A 142 7.51 -10.03 -5.49
C HIS A 142 8.24 -8.73 -5.83
N ALA A 143 7.71 -7.95 -6.77
CA ALA A 143 8.21 -6.61 -7.02
C ALA A 143 8.07 -5.73 -5.75
N LEU A 144 6.94 -5.79 -5.05
CA LEU A 144 6.69 -5.03 -3.82
C LEU A 144 7.64 -5.43 -2.68
N LEU A 145 7.62 -6.71 -2.28
CA LEU A 145 8.35 -7.18 -1.10
C LEU A 145 9.85 -7.37 -1.39
N GLY A 146 10.19 -7.90 -2.56
CA GLY A 146 11.54 -8.14 -3.02
C GLY A 146 11.98 -9.60 -2.99
N LYS A 147 13.25 -9.86 -2.63
CA LYS A 147 13.86 -11.20 -2.56
C LYS A 147 13.22 -12.10 -1.50
N LEU A 148 12.04 -12.61 -1.81
CA LEU A 148 11.50 -13.81 -1.18
C LEU A 148 12.34 -15.01 -1.59
N ASP A 149 12.54 -15.95 -0.66
CA ASP A 149 13.30 -17.17 -0.91
C ASP A 149 12.74 -17.92 -2.13
N SER A 150 13.59 -18.06 -3.16
CA SER A 150 13.25 -18.75 -4.40
C SER A 150 12.96 -20.24 -4.20
N ALA A 151 13.33 -20.82 -3.05
CA ALA A 151 12.91 -22.16 -2.63
C ALA A 151 11.39 -22.29 -2.41
N THR A 152 10.65 -21.18 -2.32
CA THR A 152 9.17 -21.18 -2.21
C THR A 152 8.48 -21.57 -3.52
N TYR A 153 9.20 -21.63 -4.65
CA TYR A 153 8.63 -21.88 -5.98
C TYR A 153 9.11 -23.21 -6.56
N GLU A 154 8.20 -24.17 -6.70
CA GLU A 154 8.47 -25.38 -7.47
C GLU A 154 8.63 -25.07 -8.97
N GLY A 155 9.74 -25.52 -9.57
CA GLY A 155 10.00 -25.45 -11.02
C GLY A 155 10.63 -24.15 -11.53
N ASP A 156 10.58 -23.94 -12.86
CA ASP A 156 11.19 -22.79 -13.56
C ASP A 156 10.38 -21.48 -13.40
N ARG A 157 9.91 -21.22 -12.18
CA ARG A 157 9.17 -20.00 -11.79
C ARG A 157 10.12 -18.88 -11.30
N ALA A 158 11.40 -19.01 -11.59
CA ALA A 158 12.44 -18.08 -11.13
C ALA A 158 12.09 -16.64 -11.54
N LEU A 159 12.14 -15.73 -10.56
CA LEU A 159 11.83 -14.31 -10.75
C LEU A 159 12.61 -13.75 -11.94
N ARG A 160 11.88 -13.24 -12.96
CA ARG A 160 12.46 -12.52 -14.11
C ARG A 160 12.37 -11.00 -13.92
N TYR A 161 12.18 -10.57 -12.69
CA TYR A 161 12.31 -9.18 -12.29
C TYR A 161 13.79 -8.84 -12.09
N PRO A 162 14.33 -7.81 -12.77
CA PRO A 162 15.65 -7.26 -12.48
C PRO A 162 15.74 -6.81 -11.01
N GLU A 163 16.93 -6.89 -10.39
CA GLU A 163 17.12 -6.48 -8.99
C GLU A 163 16.72 -5.01 -8.77
N GLU A 164 16.80 -4.19 -9.82
CA GLU A 164 16.40 -2.79 -9.82
C GLU A 164 14.88 -2.57 -9.69
N VAL A 165 14.06 -3.60 -9.47
CA VAL A 165 12.60 -3.49 -9.34
C VAL A 165 12.06 -3.80 -7.95
N THR A 166 12.81 -4.53 -7.13
CA THR A 166 12.38 -4.80 -5.76
C THR A 166 12.42 -3.51 -4.93
N ARG A 167 11.46 -3.31 -4.03
CA ARG A 167 11.32 -2.01 -3.32
C ARG A 167 11.47 -2.10 -1.82
N LEU A 168 10.69 -2.96 -1.17
CA LEU A 168 10.73 -2.99 0.29
C LEU A 168 12.07 -3.52 0.80
N ASP A 169 12.57 -4.64 0.28
CA ASP A 169 13.88 -5.19 0.67
C ASP A 169 15.04 -4.18 0.49
N GLY A 170 15.13 -3.51 -0.66
CA GLY A 170 16.13 -2.48 -0.94
C GLY A 170 15.99 -1.27 -0.01
N ALA A 171 14.76 -0.81 0.22
CA ALA A 171 14.49 0.30 1.14
C ALA A 171 14.87 -0.03 2.59
N LEU A 172 14.55 -1.24 3.06
CA LEU A 172 14.94 -1.71 4.40
C LEU A 172 16.46 -1.90 4.51
N ALA A 173 17.11 -2.47 3.49
CA ALA A 173 18.57 -2.63 3.46
C ALA A 173 19.31 -1.27 3.50
N ARG A 174 18.78 -0.22 2.87
CA ARG A 174 19.31 1.15 3.02
C ARG A 174 19.26 1.58 4.49
N LEU A 175 18.10 1.47 5.15
CA LEU A 175 17.93 1.82 6.57
C LEU A 175 18.89 1.05 7.48
N GLU A 176 19.06 -0.26 7.26
CA GLU A 176 20.01 -1.09 8.01
C GLU A 176 21.46 -0.63 7.82
N SER A 177 21.86 -0.36 6.56
CA SER A 177 23.22 0.07 6.23
C SER A 177 23.58 1.46 6.80
N GLU A 178 22.57 2.32 6.98
CA GLU A 178 22.70 3.67 7.55
C GLU A 178 22.59 3.67 9.09
N GLY A 179 22.31 2.52 9.72
CA GLY A 179 22.13 2.40 11.17
C GLY A 179 20.81 2.96 11.68
N HIS A 180 19.78 2.98 10.83
CA HIS A 180 18.43 3.42 11.17
C HIS A 180 17.56 2.21 11.56
N PRO A 181 17.29 1.96 12.86
CA PRO A 181 16.33 0.94 13.26
C PRO A 181 14.95 1.31 12.71
N TYR A 182 14.15 0.31 12.34
CA TYR A 182 12.85 0.52 11.72
C TYR A 182 11.79 -0.46 12.22
N GLU A 183 10.53 -0.12 11.96
CA GLU A 183 9.38 -1.03 12.07
C GLU A 183 8.51 -0.90 10.81
N ILE A 184 7.99 -2.02 10.31
CA ILE A 184 7.01 -2.00 9.21
C ILE A 184 5.65 -1.71 9.84
N ALA A 185 5.18 -0.47 9.68
CA ALA A 185 4.10 0.13 10.44
C ALA A 185 2.71 -0.26 9.91
N ALA A 186 2.52 -0.32 8.58
CA ALA A 186 1.29 -0.78 7.94
C ALA A 186 1.46 -1.08 6.45
N LEU A 187 0.51 -1.86 5.92
CA LEU A 187 0.16 -1.87 4.50
C LEU A 187 -1.07 -0.98 4.26
N VAL A 188 -1.01 -0.07 3.29
CA VAL A 188 -2.15 0.71 2.81
C VAL A 188 -2.44 0.29 1.38
N TRP A 189 -3.67 -0.12 1.11
CA TRP A 189 -4.04 -0.86 -0.09
C TRP A 189 -5.27 -0.25 -0.78
N MET A 190 -5.13 0.21 -2.03
CA MET A 190 -6.25 0.70 -2.85
C MET A 190 -6.32 -0.08 -4.17
N GLN A 191 -7.21 -1.07 -4.22
CA GLN A 191 -7.40 -1.94 -5.38
C GLN A 191 -8.75 -2.66 -5.32
N GLY A 192 -9.29 -3.00 -6.49
CA GLY A 192 -10.42 -3.92 -6.69
C GLY A 192 -11.23 -3.59 -7.94
N GLU A 193 -10.99 -2.43 -8.55
CA GLU A 193 -11.77 -1.92 -9.68
C GLU A 193 -11.61 -2.78 -10.94
N ASN A 194 -10.49 -3.50 -11.09
CA ASN A 194 -10.35 -4.48 -12.16
C ASN A 194 -11.22 -5.73 -11.91
N GLU A 195 -11.13 -6.39 -10.74
CA GLU A 195 -12.00 -7.54 -10.43
C GLU A 195 -13.48 -7.24 -10.56
N ALA A 196 -13.92 -6.03 -10.20
CA ALA A 196 -15.30 -5.59 -10.38
C ALA A 196 -15.80 -5.71 -11.85
N GLY A 197 -14.90 -5.73 -12.84
CA GLY A 197 -15.26 -5.95 -14.26
C GLY A 197 -15.66 -7.38 -14.62
N TRP A 198 -15.31 -8.41 -13.84
CA TRP A 198 -15.38 -9.81 -14.27
C TRP A 198 -15.61 -10.82 -13.14
N SER A 199 -15.70 -12.11 -13.48
CA SER A 199 -16.14 -13.17 -12.56
C SER A 199 -15.22 -13.42 -11.36
N ALA A 200 -13.97 -12.91 -11.39
CA ALA A 200 -13.06 -12.97 -10.25
C ALA A 200 -13.61 -12.25 -9.00
N ALA A 201 -14.49 -11.25 -9.17
CA ALA A 201 -15.16 -10.53 -8.08
C ALA A 201 -15.72 -11.43 -6.97
N PHE A 202 -16.38 -12.54 -7.33
CA PHE A 202 -16.98 -13.46 -6.34
C PHE A 202 -15.95 -14.27 -5.53
N SER A 203 -14.69 -14.30 -5.97
CA SER A 203 -13.56 -14.88 -5.23
C SER A 203 -12.73 -13.85 -4.46
N TYR A 204 -12.96 -12.55 -4.68
CA TYR A 204 -12.09 -11.46 -4.23
C TYR A 204 -11.77 -11.51 -2.73
N GLY A 205 -12.77 -11.76 -1.88
CA GLY A 205 -12.57 -11.84 -0.42
C GLY A 205 -11.62 -12.96 0.00
N ASN A 206 -11.68 -14.12 -0.65
CA ASN A 206 -10.74 -15.22 -0.36
C ASN A 206 -9.32 -14.88 -0.83
N THR A 207 -9.20 -14.29 -2.01
CA THR A 207 -7.91 -13.84 -2.56
C THR A 207 -7.28 -12.75 -1.69
N LEU A 208 -8.07 -11.77 -1.22
CA LEU A 208 -7.62 -10.68 -0.36
C LEU A 208 -7.18 -11.17 1.02
N ARG A 209 -7.93 -12.07 1.68
CA ARG A 209 -7.47 -12.71 2.93
C ARG A 209 -6.14 -13.45 2.73
N GLY A 210 -6.03 -14.20 1.63
CA GLY A 210 -4.80 -14.91 1.27
C GLY A 210 -3.61 -13.96 1.08
N PHE A 211 -3.81 -12.85 0.36
CA PHE A 211 -2.82 -11.81 0.13
C PHE A 211 -2.35 -11.12 1.43
N ILE A 212 -3.28 -10.76 2.33
CA ILE A 212 -2.95 -10.15 3.63
C ILE A 212 -2.17 -11.13 4.53
N ALA A 213 -2.63 -12.38 4.62
CA ALA A 213 -1.95 -13.42 5.40
C ALA A 213 -0.54 -13.71 4.85
N ALA A 214 -0.40 -13.75 3.53
CA ALA A 214 0.85 -13.89 2.82
C ALA A 214 1.85 -12.77 3.17
N ILE A 215 1.44 -11.49 3.04
CA ILE A 215 2.32 -10.34 3.35
C ILE A 215 2.77 -10.38 4.81
N ARG A 216 1.86 -10.65 5.74
CA ARG A 216 2.18 -10.75 7.18
C ARG A 216 3.19 -11.86 7.48
N ALA A 217 3.09 -13.00 6.79
CA ALA A 217 4.02 -14.11 6.95
C ALA A 217 5.40 -13.79 6.37
N ASP A 218 5.47 -13.29 5.13
CA ASP A 218 6.74 -12.99 4.45
C ASP A 218 7.51 -11.83 5.08
N LEU A 219 6.80 -10.85 5.66
CA LEU A 219 7.42 -9.75 6.41
C LEU A 219 7.76 -10.10 7.86
N GLY A 220 7.34 -11.27 8.36
CA GLY A 220 7.52 -11.63 9.76
C GLY A 220 6.74 -10.75 10.75
N VAL A 221 5.65 -10.10 10.29
CA VAL A 221 4.81 -9.22 11.11
C VAL A 221 3.36 -9.76 11.15
N PRO A 222 3.05 -10.79 11.98
CA PRO A 222 1.73 -11.42 12.02
C PRO A 222 0.57 -10.47 12.34
N GLY A 223 0.86 -9.37 13.05
CA GLY A 223 -0.11 -8.35 13.43
C GLY A 223 -0.06 -7.07 12.59
N LEU A 224 0.52 -7.10 11.38
CA LEU A 224 0.66 -5.91 10.52
C LEU A 224 -0.71 -5.25 10.29
N PRO A 225 -0.88 -3.97 10.67
CA PRO A 225 -2.05 -3.18 10.29
C PRO A 225 -2.20 -3.10 8.77
N VAL A 226 -3.41 -3.33 8.28
CA VAL A 226 -3.77 -3.11 6.88
C VAL A 226 -4.90 -2.10 6.80
N VAL A 227 -4.82 -1.13 5.90
CA VAL A 227 -5.92 -0.21 5.62
C VAL A 227 -6.34 -0.33 4.16
N LEU A 228 -7.57 -0.75 3.93
CA LEU A 228 -8.16 -0.98 2.62
C LEU A 228 -8.94 0.25 2.14
N GLY A 229 -8.74 0.68 0.90
CA GLY A 229 -9.66 1.58 0.22
C GLY A 229 -10.77 0.76 -0.40
N ARG A 230 -12.02 0.96 0.05
CA ARG A 230 -13.17 0.35 -0.63
C ARG A 230 -13.27 0.93 -2.04
N VAL A 231 -13.51 0.11 -3.06
CA VAL A 231 -13.73 0.63 -4.42
C VAL A 231 -15.02 1.46 -4.42
N SER A 232 -14.98 2.65 -5.02
CA SER A 232 -16.07 3.63 -4.95
C SER A 232 -17.30 3.18 -5.77
N ASP A 233 -18.46 3.76 -5.47
CA ASP A 233 -19.67 3.59 -6.24
C ASP A 233 -19.63 4.35 -7.59
N ASN A 234 -18.58 5.14 -7.85
CA ASN A 234 -18.27 5.65 -9.19
C ASN A 234 -18.15 4.54 -10.26
N LEU A 235 -17.96 3.27 -9.86
CA LEU A 235 -17.89 2.15 -10.78
C LEU A 235 -19.24 1.76 -11.39
N TYR A 236 -20.38 2.02 -10.71
CA TYR A 236 -21.69 1.59 -11.20
C TYR A 236 -22.11 2.40 -12.45
N PRO A 237 -22.59 1.76 -13.52
CA PRO A 237 -23.03 2.48 -14.73
C PRO A 237 -24.19 3.47 -14.45
N ALA A 238 -24.99 3.25 -13.41
CA ALA A 238 -26.00 4.20 -12.95
C ALA A 238 -25.43 5.56 -12.47
N ASN A 239 -24.17 5.57 -12.00
CA ASN A 239 -23.43 6.74 -11.56
C ASN A 239 -22.55 7.35 -12.67
N GLY A 240 -22.74 6.92 -13.93
CA GLY A 240 -21.85 7.24 -15.05
C GLY A 240 -20.57 6.39 -15.07
N GLY A 241 -20.55 5.29 -14.31
CA GLY A 241 -19.38 4.46 -14.14
C GLY A 241 -18.95 3.67 -15.38
N PRO A 242 -17.67 3.29 -15.46
CA PRO A 242 -17.07 2.68 -16.65
C PRO A 242 -17.24 1.15 -16.72
N ILE A 243 -17.74 0.51 -15.65
CA ILE A 243 -18.02 -0.93 -15.64
C ILE A 243 -19.33 -1.18 -16.40
N ALA A 244 -19.33 -2.17 -17.29
CA ALA A 244 -20.46 -2.46 -18.17
C ALA A 244 -21.74 -2.84 -17.40
N ALA A 245 -22.89 -2.39 -17.89
CA ALA A 245 -24.21 -2.74 -17.33
C ALA A 245 -24.42 -4.26 -17.29
N GLY A 246 -25.03 -4.76 -16.20
CA GLY A 246 -25.14 -6.19 -15.91
C GLY A 246 -23.95 -6.77 -15.15
N LYS A 247 -23.05 -5.92 -14.62
CA LYS A 247 -21.92 -6.29 -13.76
C LYS A 247 -22.02 -5.70 -12.35
N GLU A 248 -23.15 -5.12 -11.99
CA GLU A 248 -23.38 -4.46 -10.70
C GLU A 248 -23.12 -5.44 -9.54
N ALA A 249 -23.55 -6.70 -9.67
CA ALA A 249 -23.28 -7.77 -8.71
C ALA A 249 -21.78 -8.09 -8.51
N ASN A 250 -20.92 -7.79 -9.48
CA ASN A 250 -19.47 -7.92 -9.33
C ASN A 250 -18.89 -6.76 -8.51
N ILE A 251 -19.37 -5.53 -8.76
CA ILE A 251 -19.02 -4.34 -7.99
C ILE A 251 -19.46 -4.53 -6.52
N ASP A 252 -20.68 -5.01 -6.31
CA ASP A 252 -21.23 -5.38 -5.00
C ASP A 252 -20.36 -6.44 -4.30
N ALA A 253 -19.96 -7.49 -5.02
CA ALA A 253 -19.15 -8.58 -4.46
C ALA A 253 -17.75 -8.10 -4.01
N VAL A 254 -17.07 -7.25 -4.78
CA VAL A 254 -15.78 -6.67 -4.38
C VAL A 254 -15.96 -5.74 -3.18
N ARG A 255 -16.94 -4.83 -3.21
CA ARG A 255 -17.21 -3.87 -2.11
C ARG A 255 -17.56 -4.58 -0.82
N ALA A 256 -18.44 -5.58 -0.87
CA ALA A 256 -18.81 -6.40 0.28
C ALA A 256 -17.60 -7.18 0.82
N ALA A 257 -16.80 -7.80 -0.06
CA ALA A 257 -15.61 -8.54 0.34
C ALA A 257 -14.58 -7.65 1.06
N GLN A 258 -14.33 -6.42 0.60
CA GLN A 258 -13.41 -5.49 1.25
C GLN A 258 -13.88 -5.13 2.68
N VAL A 259 -15.18 -4.89 2.86
CA VAL A 259 -15.78 -4.61 4.19
C VAL A 259 -15.70 -5.86 5.08
N THR A 260 -16.15 -7.02 4.61
CA THR A 260 -16.14 -8.26 5.39
C THR A 260 -14.73 -8.68 5.82
N VAL A 261 -13.72 -8.55 4.95
CA VAL A 261 -12.33 -8.86 5.33
C VAL A 261 -11.80 -7.92 6.42
N ALA A 262 -12.22 -6.66 6.41
CA ALA A 262 -11.87 -5.72 7.47
C ALA A 262 -12.65 -5.96 8.78
N GLU A 263 -13.92 -6.37 8.72
CA GLU A 263 -14.72 -6.67 9.91
C GLU A 263 -14.35 -8.00 10.60
N GLU A 264 -13.80 -8.96 9.84
CA GLU A 264 -13.35 -10.26 10.36
C GLU A 264 -11.95 -10.23 11.01
N ASP A 265 -11.12 -9.22 10.71
CA ASP A 265 -9.73 -9.14 11.14
C ASP A 265 -9.45 -7.84 11.92
N PRO A 266 -9.19 -7.90 13.24
CA PRO A 266 -9.00 -6.70 14.08
C PRO A 266 -7.72 -5.90 13.78
N ARG A 267 -6.91 -6.35 12.82
CA ARG A 267 -5.73 -5.66 12.29
C ARG A 267 -5.93 -5.17 10.86
N VAL A 268 -7.17 -5.13 10.39
CA VAL A 268 -7.57 -4.55 9.10
C VAL A 268 -8.66 -3.50 9.33
N ALA A 269 -8.52 -2.34 8.68
CA ALA A 269 -9.57 -1.34 8.58
C ALA A 269 -9.88 -1.10 7.10
N TRP A 270 -11.02 -0.46 6.84
CA TRP A 270 -11.37 0.04 5.51
C TRP A 270 -11.80 1.50 5.58
N VAL A 271 -11.64 2.22 4.47
CA VAL A 271 -12.12 3.60 4.31
C VAL A 271 -13.16 3.67 3.21
N ASP A 272 -14.18 4.48 3.44
CA ASP A 272 -15.22 4.76 2.45
C ASP A 272 -14.73 5.78 1.40
N THR A 273 -15.27 5.66 0.19
CA THR A 273 -14.90 6.41 -1.01
C THR A 273 -16.13 6.76 -1.88
N ASP A 274 -17.35 6.50 -1.41
CA ASP A 274 -18.60 6.78 -2.15
C ASP A 274 -18.89 8.29 -2.33
N ASP A 275 -18.29 9.15 -1.52
CA ASP A 275 -18.40 10.62 -1.65
C ASP A 275 -17.30 11.24 -2.51
N PHE A 276 -16.48 10.43 -3.19
CA PHE A 276 -15.35 10.91 -3.98
C PHE A 276 -15.75 11.30 -5.40
N THR A 277 -15.32 12.48 -5.81
CA THR A 277 -15.46 12.97 -7.18
C THR A 277 -14.45 12.32 -8.13
N VAL A 278 -14.93 11.92 -9.30
CA VAL A 278 -14.10 11.43 -10.40
C VAL A 278 -13.39 12.57 -11.12
N ARG A 279 -12.24 12.26 -11.72
CA ARG A 279 -11.38 13.20 -12.42
C ARG A 279 -12.08 13.90 -13.60
N SER A 280 -12.90 13.18 -14.35
CA SER A 280 -13.73 13.71 -15.44
C SER A 280 -14.76 12.66 -15.89
N PRO A 281 -15.85 13.04 -16.59
CA PRO A 281 -16.79 12.08 -17.17
C PRO A 281 -16.12 11.06 -18.10
N ASP A 282 -15.10 11.48 -18.86
CA ASP A 282 -14.30 10.60 -19.74
C ASP A 282 -13.27 9.74 -18.97
N ASP A 283 -13.12 9.93 -17.67
CA ASP A 283 -12.19 9.21 -16.78
C ASP A 283 -12.86 8.90 -15.44
N ALA A 284 -13.98 8.16 -15.53
CA ALA A 284 -14.80 7.80 -14.37
C ALA A 284 -14.17 6.73 -13.45
N TYR A 285 -13.04 6.12 -13.83
CA TYR A 285 -12.30 5.19 -12.96
C TYR A 285 -11.54 5.90 -11.84
N HIS A 286 -10.95 7.07 -12.15
CA HIS A 286 -9.96 7.71 -11.29
C HIS A 286 -10.54 8.88 -10.50
N PHE A 287 -10.13 9.00 -9.25
CA PHE A 287 -10.49 10.13 -8.40
C PHE A 287 -9.85 11.44 -8.89
N ASP A 288 -10.45 12.56 -8.51
CA ASP A 288 -9.83 13.88 -8.71
C ASP A 288 -8.79 14.21 -7.61
N SER A 289 -8.14 15.36 -7.76
CA SER A 289 -7.12 15.86 -6.83
C SER A 289 -7.63 16.09 -5.40
N ALA A 290 -8.89 16.46 -5.20
CA ALA A 290 -9.46 16.67 -3.87
C ALA A 290 -9.79 15.33 -3.20
N ALA A 291 -10.38 14.40 -3.96
CA ALA A 291 -10.66 13.05 -3.50
C ALA A 291 -9.37 12.27 -3.13
N TYR A 292 -8.26 12.41 -3.87
CA TYR A 292 -6.97 11.81 -3.45
C TYR A 292 -6.42 12.40 -2.14
N GLN A 293 -6.59 13.71 -1.91
CA GLN A 293 -6.19 14.34 -0.64
C GLN A 293 -7.00 13.76 0.52
N LEU A 294 -8.33 13.67 0.37
CA LEU A 294 -9.24 13.10 1.37
C LEU A 294 -9.00 11.59 1.59
N LEU A 295 -8.65 10.82 0.56
CA LEU A 295 -8.28 9.41 0.68
C LEU A 295 -7.04 9.21 1.57
N GLY A 296 -6.00 10.03 1.38
CA GLY A 296 -4.80 9.97 2.22
C GLY A 296 -5.07 10.33 3.68
N GLU A 297 -5.91 11.33 3.93
CA GLU A 297 -6.35 11.71 5.28
C GLU A 297 -7.13 10.57 5.96
N ARG A 298 -8.10 9.96 5.25
CA ARG A 298 -8.88 8.82 5.76
C ARG A 298 -8.01 7.61 6.03
N PHE A 299 -7.04 7.31 5.16
CA PHE A 299 -6.08 6.22 5.40
C PHE A 299 -5.24 6.44 6.65
N ALA A 300 -4.79 7.68 6.90
CA ALA A 300 -4.06 8.01 8.11
C ALA A 300 -4.95 7.91 9.36
N GLU A 301 -6.19 8.41 9.31
CA GLU A 301 -7.14 8.30 10.41
C GLU A 301 -7.45 6.84 10.77
N ALA A 302 -7.74 6.00 9.76
CA ALA A 302 -8.03 4.58 9.95
C ALA A 302 -6.83 3.80 10.52
N TYR A 303 -5.61 4.06 10.03
CA TYR A 303 -4.39 3.50 10.61
C TYR A 303 -4.24 3.90 12.09
N LEU A 304 -4.36 5.19 12.39
CA LEU A 304 -4.22 5.72 13.75
C LEU A 304 -5.32 5.18 14.67
N ALA A 305 -6.52 4.88 14.18
CA ALA A 305 -7.56 4.19 14.94
C ALA A 305 -7.13 2.76 15.31
N LEU A 306 -6.73 1.93 14.34
CA LEU A 306 -6.29 0.54 14.56
C LEU A 306 -5.23 0.40 15.65
N VAL A 307 -4.18 1.24 15.61
CA VAL A 307 -3.05 1.13 16.55
C VAL A 307 -3.35 1.74 17.93
N ARG A 308 -4.32 2.66 18.05
CA ARG A 308 -4.78 3.17 19.37
C ARG A 308 -5.59 2.13 20.12
N GLU A 309 -6.40 1.32 19.44
CA GLU A 309 -7.21 0.28 20.09
C GLU A 309 -6.35 -0.89 20.62
N GLU A 310 -5.24 -1.21 19.94
CA GLU A 310 -4.21 -2.12 20.43
C GLU A 310 -3.54 -1.62 21.72
N GLY A 311 -3.10 -0.36 21.75
CA GLY A 311 -2.51 0.24 22.95
C GLY A 311 -3.49 0.30 24.14
N SER A 312 -4.77 0.56 23.87
CA SER A 312 -5.82 0.57 24.89
C SER A 312 -6.15 -0.83 25.43
N SER A 313 -6.16 -1.86 24.58
CA SER A 313 -6.47 -3.23 24.97
C SER A 313 -5.32 -3.89 25.75
N THR A 314 -4.05 -3.62 25.39
CA THR A 314 -2.87 -4.05 26.16
C THR A 314 -2.69 -3.30 27.49
N ALA A 315 -3.04 -2.00 27.54
CA ALA A 315 -3.11 -1.26 28.82
C ALA A 315 -4.23 -1.80 29.74
N SER A 316 -5.37 -2.17 29.16
CA SER A 316 -6.50 -2.72 29.92
C SER A 316 -6.19 -4.10 30.51
N SER A 317 -5.56 -5.00 29.74
CA SER A 317 -5.19 -6.34 30.22
C SER A 317 -4.07 -6.32 31.28
N SER A 318 -3.10 -5.43 31.15
CA SER A 318 -2.06 -5.25 32.19
C SER A 318 -2.63 -4.65 33.48
N SER A 319 -3.61 -3.75 33.40
CA SER A 319 -4.29 -3.21 34.59
C SER A 319 -5.10 -4.25 35.38
N SER A 320 -5.68 -5.25 34.72
CA SER A 320 -6.47 -6.31 35.38
C SER A 320 -5.59 -7.35 36.08
N ALA A 321 -4.37 -7.59 35.60
CA ALA A 321 -3.38 -8.44 36.25
C ALA A 321 -2.83 -7.83 37.57
N GLY A 322 -2.86 -6.50 37.72
CA GLY A 322 -2.33 -5.80 38.90
C GLY A 322 -3.19 -5.88 40.18
N SER A 323 -4.42 -6.40 40.10
CA SER A 323 -5.37 -6.39 41.24
C SER A 323 -5.38 -7.68 42.08
N ALA A 324 -4.57 -8.69 41.76
CA ALA A 324 -4.62 -10.03 42.35
C ALA A 324 -3.36 -10.42 43.15
N ALA A 325 -2.80 -9.50 43.95
CA ALA A 325 -1.60 -9.76 44.76
C ALA A 325 -1.60 -9.04 46.13
N ALA A 326 -2.64 -9.23 46.95
CA ALA A 326 -2.63 -8.83 48.36
C ALA A 326 -3.52 -9.74 49.23
N GLY A 327 -2.95 -10.83 49.74
CA GLY A 327 -3.60 -11.77 50.66
C GLY A 327 -2.59 -12.73 51.27
N GLY A 328 -2.37 -12.64 52.59
CA GLY A 328 -1.28 -13.34 53.29
C GLY A 328 -1.46 -14.86 53.40
N GLY A 329 -0.35 -15.56 53.65
CA GLY A 329 -0.28 -17.02 53.70
C GLY A 329 -0.64 -17.67 55.05
N GLY A 330 -0.60 -19.00 55.06
CA GLY A 330 -0.79 -19.88 56.22
C GLY A 330 -0.35 -21.31 55.84
N ALA A 331 0.27 -22.03 56.76
CA ALA A 331 1.14 -23.16 56.43
C ALA A 331 0.54 -24.57 56.61
N ALA A 332 1.20 -25.54 55.93
CA ALA A 332 1.39 -26.96 56.29
C ALA A 332 0.19 -27.94 56.26
N GLY A 333 0.46 -29.21 55.91
CA GLY A 333 -0.51 -30.26 56.30
C GLY A 333 -0.47 -31.72 55.81
N GLY A 334 0.46 -32.19 54.96
CA GLY A 334 0.69 -33.64 54.75
C GLY A 334 -0.49 -34.51 54.23
N GLY A 335 -0.31 -35.84 54.29
CA GLY A 335 -1.36 -36.84 54.01
C GLY A 335 -1.19 -37.62 52.71
N ALA A 336 -1.23 -38.95 52.77
CA ALA A 336 -1.04 -39.85 51.64
C ALA A 336 -2.26 -40.76 51.40
N ALA A 337 -2.32 -41.31 50.18
CA ALA A 337 -3.00 -42.56 49.78
C ALA A 337 -4.54 -42.70 49.96
N GLY A 338 -5.16 -43.38 48.99
CA GLY A 338 -6.56 -43.83 49.08
C GLY A 338 -7.19 -44.00 47.70
N GLY A 339 -7.25 -45.23 47.19
CA GLY A 339 -7.96 -45.54 45.95
C GLY A 339 -9.45 -45.81 46.18
N GLY A 340 -10.24 -45.74 45.11
CA GLY A 340 -11.67 -46.10 45.09
C GLY A 340 -12.16 -46.15 43.65
N ALA A 341 -12.76 -47.26 43.23
CA ALA A 341 -13.07 -47.57 41.83
C ALA A 341 -14.56 -47.36 41.48
N THR A 342 -14.95 -47.86 40.29
CA THR A 342 -16.31 -47.97 39.69
C THR A 342 -16.79 -46.77 38.86
N ALA A 343 -17.53 -46.93 37.75
CA ALA A 343 -17.71 -48.07 36.81
C ALA A 343 -18.49 -47.60 35.55
N GLY A 344 -18.43 -48.36 34.44
CA GLY A 344 -19.29 -48.21 33.24
C GLY A 344 -18.55 -47.59 32.03
N SER A 345 -18.14 -48.35 30.99
CA SER A 345 -18.96 -49.04 29.95
C SER A 345 -19.51 -48.05 28.91
N SER A 346 -19.39 -48.22 27.59
CA SER A 346 -18.73 -49.23 26.72
C SER A 346 -18.57 -48.57 25.31
N GLY A 347 -17.61 -48.95 24.45
CA GLY A 347 -17.76 -50.02 23.44
C GLY A 347 -18.72 -49.62 22.29
N SER A 348 -18.40 -49.75 20.99
CA SER A 348 -17.27 -50.43 20.32
C SER A 348 -17.09 -49.89 18.89
N ALA A 349 -15.92 -50.10 18.30
CA ALA A 349 -15.73 -50.03 16.85
C ALA A 349 -15.93 -51.41 16.21
N GLU A 350 -16.39 -51.49 14.96
CA GLU A 350 -15.99 -52.54 14.00
C GLU A 350 -16.31 -52.14 12.55
N ALA A 351 -15.89 -52.95 11.56
CA ALA A 351 -15.53 -52.48 10.23
C ALA A 351 -16.02 -53.35 9.04
N ALA A 352 -15.91 -52.74 7.84
CA ALA A 352 -15.59 -53.34 6.52
C ALA A 352 -16.61 -54.19 5.71
N GLY A 353 -16.58 -53.96 4.38
CA GLY A 353 -17.04 -54.86 3.29
C GLY A 353 -18.46 -54.62 2.75
N GLY A 354 -18.76 -54.68 1.44
CA GLY A 354 -17.90 -54.83 0.24
C GLY A 354 -18.69 -55.30 -1.03
N ALA A 355 -18.20 -54.96 -2.24
CA ALA A 355 -18.69 -55.34 -3.60
C ALA A 355 -20.11 -54.84 -4.02
N GLY A 356 -20.45 -54.55 -5.29
CA GLY A 356 -19.78 -54.58 -6.61
C GLY A 356 -20.72 -53.93 -7.69
N SER A 357 -20.55 -54.00 -9.02
CA SER A 357 -19.47 -54.49 -9.91
C SER A 357 -19.78 -54.24 -11.42
N ALA A 358 -18.74 -53.96 -12.23
CA ALA A 358 -18.63 -54.16 -13.70
C ALA A 358 -19.31 -53.21 -14.74
N GLY A 359 -18.57 -52.93 -15.83
CA GLY A 359 -19.02 -52.27 -17.09
C GLY A 359 -17.86 -51.74 -17.95
N GLU A 360 -17.43 -52.48 -18.97
CA GLU A 360 -16.26 -52.14 -19.83
C GLU A 360 -16.56 -51.19 -21.01
N GLY A 361 -15.50 -50.53 -21.51
CA GLY A 361 -15.28 -50.42 -22.96
C GLY A 361 -15.15 -49.03 -23.59
N GLY A 362 -14.22 -48.88 -24.54
CA GLY A 362 -14.24 -47.79 -25.53
C GLY A 362 -12.92 -47.02 -25.71
N ARG A 363 -12.21 -47.30 -26.81
CA ARG A 363 -11.09 -46.46 -27.29
C ARG A 363 -11.64 -45.32 -28.16
N GLY A 364 -10.95 -44.18 -28.23
CA GLY A 364 -11.20 -43.20 -29.30
C GLY A 364 -10.64 -41.80 -29.05
N ALA A 365 -9.39 -41.56 -29.42
CA ALA A 365 -8.86 -40.20 -29.54
C ALA A 365 -9.08 -39.70 -30.99
N THR A 366 -9.82 -38.61 -31.16
CA THR A 366 -9.85 -37.82 -32.40
C THR A 366 -9.92 -36.33 -32.06
N ALA A 367 -9.17 -35.52 -32.81
CA ALA A 367 -9.12 -34.07 -32.65
C ALA A 367 -10.34 -33.38 -33.28
N GLY A 368 -10.66 -32.17 -32.81
CA GLY A 368 -11.74 -31.36 -33.36
C GLY A 368 -11.67 -29.90 -32.89
N SER A 369 -10.87 -29.08 -33.56
CA SER A 369 -10.91 -27.63 -33.38
C SER A 369 -12.19 -27.03 -33.98
N SER A 370 -12.81 -26.07 -33.31
CA SER A 370 -13.67 -25.08 -33.99
C SER A 370 -13.38 -23.69 -33.42
N GLY A 371 -12.85 -22.81 -34.27
CA GLY A 371 -12.47 -21.45 -33.91
C GLY A 371 -13.63 -20.48 -33.99
N SER A 372 -13.64 -19.47 -33.12
CA SER A 372 -14.60 -18.37 -33.19
C SER A 372 -14.28 -17.42 -34.34
N THR A 373 -15.30 -17.02 -35.10
CA THR A 373 -15.21 -16.01 -36.17
C THR A 373 -15.10 -14.60 -35.59
N ALA A 374 -14.09 -13.84 -36.02
CA ALA A 374 -14.08 -12.38 -35.94
C ALA A 374 -14.02 -11.80 -37.35
N ALA A 375 -14.82 -10.76 -37.61
CA ALA A 375 -14.93 -10.11 -38.91
C ALA A 375 -14.77 -8.59 -38.78
N THR A 376 -14.47 -7.95 -39.92
CA THR A 376 -14.11 -6.52 -40.09
C THR A 376 -12.71 -6.14 -39.57
N GLY A 377 -11.92 -5.30 -40.25
CA GLY A 377 -12.19 -4.66 -41.54
C GLY A 377 -11.25 -3.50 -41.90
N SER A 378 -10.04 -3.83 -42.36
CA SER A 378 -9.37 -3.24 -43.54
C SER A 378 -9.14 -1.72 -43.69
N ALA A 379 -7.88 -1.30 -43.55
CA ALA A 379 -7.11 -0.48 -44.53
C ALA A 379 -5.63 -0.37 -44.07
N GLY A 380 -4.59 -0.38 -44.90
CA GLY A 380 -4.52 -0.62 -46.35
C GLY A 380 -3.44 0.20 -47.05
N SER A 381 -2.19 -0.27 -47.12
CA SER A 381 -1.23 0.08 -48.19
C SER A 381 -0.02 -0.86 -48.20
N ALA A 382 0.27 -1.50 -49.32
CA ALA A 382 1.44 -2.36 -49.51
C ALA A 382 2.65 -1.58 -50.07
N GLY A 383 3.85 -2.13 -49.89
CA GLY A 383 5.09 -1.66 -50.50
C GLY A 383 6.19 -2.72 -50.36
N GLU A 384 6.43 -3.49 -51.40
CA GLU A 384 7.40 -4.59 -51.41
C GLU A 384 8.87 -4.11 -51.41
N GLY A 385 9.77 -4.92 -50.85
CA GLY A 385 11.22 -4.74 -50.95
C GLY A 385 11.97 -5.85 -50.22
N GLY A 386 12.27 -6.96 -50.91
CA GLY A 386 12.77 -8.19 -50.28
C GLY A 386 14.30 -8.34 -50.23
N ARG A 387 14.73 -9.57 -49.87
CA ARG A 387 16.12 -10.03 -49.59
C ARG A 387 16.65 -9.50 -48.24
N GLY A 388 17.39 -10.27 -47.43
CA GLY A 388 17.83 -11.65 -47.56
C GLY A 388 19.23 -11.85 -46.96
N ALA A 389 19.39 -12.94 -46.19
CA ALA A 389 20.64 -13.55 -45.74
C ALA A 389 21.44 -12.96 -44.56
N THR A 390 21.70 -13.88 -43.62
CA THR A 390 22.96 -14.15 -42.88
C THR A 390 23.38 -13.34 -41.66
N ALA A 391 23.87 -14.11 -40.68
CA ALA A 391 24.43 -13.67 -39.41
C ALA A 391 25.90 -13.22 -39.51
N GLY A 392 26.35 -12.45 -38.53
CA GLY A 392 27.75 -12.08 -38.30
C GLY A 392 27.95 -11.67 -36.84
N SER A 393 29.04 -12.11 -36.21
CA SER A 393 29.26 -12.03 -34.76
C SER A 393 30.19 -10.89 -34.31
N SER A 394 30.22 -10.70 -32.99
CA SER A 394 31.43 -10.39 -32.16
C SER A 394 32.10 -9.00 -32.21
N GLY A 395 32.55 -8.56 -31.03
CA GLY A 395 33.45 -7.40 -30.80
C GLY A 395 32.72 -6.21 -30.14
N SER A 396 32.73 -5.97 -28.83
CA SER A 396 33.82 -5.80 -27.83
C SER A 396 34.32 -4.34 -27.69
N THR A 397 34.51 -3.94 -26.41
CA THR A 397 35.39 -2.88 -25.88
C THR A 397 35.11 -1.38 -26.16
N ALA A 398 34.40 -0.77 -25.21
CA ALA A 398 34.76 0.41 -24.40
C ALA A 398 35.93 1.35 -24.78
N ALA A 399 35.67 2.68 -24.68
CA ALA A 399 36.56 3.77 -24.20
C ALA A 399 35.86 5.15 -24.38
N THR A 400 35.36 5.82 -23.33
CA THR A 400 35.97 6.97 -22.58
C THR A 400 36.24 8.28 -23.36
N GLY A 401 35.78 9.41 -22.80
CA GLY A 401 36.10 10.80 -23.21
C GLY A 401 34.82 11.66 -23.29
N SER A 402 34.48 12.48 -22.29
CA SER A 402 35.01 13.83 -22.01
C SER A 402 34.77 14.81 -23.17
N ALA A 403 34.33 16.07 -23.04
CA ALA A 403 33.79 16.97 -22.01
C ALA A 403 33.86 18.38 -22.66
N GLU A 404 33.23 19.41 -22.08
CA GLU A 404 33.34 20.84 -22.50
C GLU A 404 32.76 21.16 -23.91
N ALA A 405 32.26 22.33 -24.28
CA ALA A 405 31.79 23.61 -23.72
C ALA A 405 31.22 24.39 -24.97
N ALA A 406 30.69 25.61 -25.01
CA ALA A 406 30.41 26.67 -24.04
C ALA A 406 29.21 27.52 -24.58
N ALA A 407 28.83 28.56 -23.84
CA ALA A 407 27.76 29.51 -24.16
C ALA A 407 27.92 30.30 -25.49
N SER A 408 26.82 30.86 -26.00
CA SER A 408 26.70 32.34 -26.16
C SER A 408 25.28 32.80 -26.54
N SER A 409 25.08 34.11 -26.46
CA SER A 409 23.80 34.83 -26.37
C SER A 409 23.39 35.60 -27.63
N GLY A 410 22.09 35.85 -27.78
CA GLY A 410 21.51 36.89 -28.66
C GLY A 410 20.08 36.52 -29.08
N GLY A 411 19.02 37.32 -28.91
CA GLY A 411 18.93 38.73 -28.50
C GLY A 411 18.55 39.62 -29.69
N VAL A 412 17.33 40.19 -29.64
CA VAL A 412 16.80 41.41 -30.31
C VAL A 412 15.32 41.24 -30.68
N ALA A 413 14.48 42.12 -30.14
CA ALA A 413 13.18 42.52 -30.68
C ALA A 413 13.30 43.97 -31.20
N PRO A 414 12.34 44.49 -31.99
CA PRO A 414 11.48 45.53 -31.38
C PRO A 414 10.04 45.68 -31.92
N GLY A 415 9.14 46.12 -31.01
CA GLY A 415 8.10 47.16 -31.23
C GLY A 415 6.81 46.78 -31.98
N SER A 416 5.67 47.48 -31.87
CA SER A 416 5.20 48.63 -31.04
C SER A 416 3.69 48.87 -31.36
N ALA A 417 2.82 49.63 -30.66
CA ALA A 417 2.77 50.28 -29.33
C ALA A 417 1.32 50.78 -29.04
N GLY A 418 0.99 51.09 -27.76
CA GLY A 418 -0.21 51.85 -27.35
C GLY A 418 -1.36 51.01 -26.72
N GLY A 419 -2.09 51.48 -25.69
CA GLY A 419 -1.89 52.69 -24.89
C GLY A 419 -2.90 52.87 -23.73
N CYS A 420 -2.38 53.39 -22.61
CA CYS A 420 -2.97 54.37 -21.67
C CYS A 420 -4.34 54.14 -20.96
N GLY A 421 -4.34 54.16 -19.61
CA GLY A 421 -5.55 54.28 -18.78
C GLY A 421 -5.30 54.37 -17.26
N CYS A 422 -5.78 55.43 -16.59
CA CYS A 422 -5.74 55.67 -15.14
C CYS A 422 -7.08 55.27 -14.47
N ARG A 423 -7.26 55.06 -13.15
CA ARG A 423 -6.48 55.25 -11.89
C ARG A 423 -7.08 54.25 -10.83
N THR A 424 -6.80 54.17 -9.51
CA THR A 424 -6.16 55.08 -8.52
C THR A 424 -5.23 54.28 -7.55
N ALA A 425 -5.40 54.36 -6.22
CA ALA A 425 -4.63 53.66 -5.18
C ALA A 425 -5.40 53.55 -3.83
N ALA A 426 -4.75 52.96 -2.83
CA ALA A 426 -5.12 52.75 -1.42
C ALA A 426 -5.93 51.48 -1.08
N GLY A 427 -5.61 50.71 -0.02
CA GLY A 427 -4.59 50.94 1.01
C GLY A 427 -4.08 49.68 1.72
N GLN A 428 -3.07 49.88 2.57
CA GLN A 428 -2.34 48.82 3.29
C GLN A 428 -3.04 48.42 4.60
N GLY A 429 -2.82 47.18 5.06
CA GLY A 429 -2.64 46.92 6.49
C GLY A 429 -3.11 45.52 6.95
N PRO A 430 -2.30 44.76 7.71
CA PRO A 430 -2.56 43.36 8.07
C PRO A 430 -3.18 43.19 9.47
N VAL A 431 -3.56 41.96 9.86
CA VAL A 431 -3.28 41.34 11.19
C VAL A 431 -3.84 39.91 11.32
N ALA A 432 -3.17 39.10 12.16
CA ALA A 432 -3.60 37.84 12.81
C ALA A 432 -3.78 36.55 12.00
N ALA A 433 -2.76 35.68 12.09
CA ALA A 433 -3.00 34.25 12.27
C ALA A 433 -3.43 33.97 13.73
N ALA A 434 -4.32 33.00 13.93
CA ALA A 434 -4.58 32.39 15.25
C ALA A 434 -5.08 30.95 15.08
N ALA A 435 -4.58 30.05 15.91
CA ALA A 435 -4.93 28.63 15.90
C ALA A 435 -6.29 28.35 16.55
N LEU A 436 -6.91 27.23 16.20
CA LEU A 436 -7.85 26.55 17.08
C LEU A 436 -7.69 25.04 16.97
N ALA A 437 -7.22 24.43 18.06
CA ALA A 437 -7.26 22.99 18.28
C ALA A 437 -8.42 22.65 19.24
N LEU A 438 -8.99 21.46 19.06
CA LEU A 438 -9.63 20.61 20.09
C LEU A 438 -10.56 21.28 21.13
N VAL A 439 -11.86 20.96 21.06
CA VAL A 439 -12.59 20.10 22.05
C VAL A 439 -14.10 20.17 21.77
N ALA A 440 -14.74 19.02 21.52
CA ALA A 440 -16.14 18.74 21.87
C ALA A 440 -16.49 17.25 21.69
N LEU A 441 -15.85 16.36 22.45
CA LEU A 441 -16.24 14.96 22.56
C LEU A 441 -17.42 14.83 23.54
N ALA A 442 -18.66 14.80 23.05
CA ALA A 442 -19.83 14.50 23.89
C ALA A 442 -21.03 13.94 23.10
N GLY A 443 -21.31 12.65 23.30
CA GLY A 443 -22.66 12.09 23.11
C GLY A 443 -22.85 11.13 21.93
N LEU A 444 -22.57 9.84 22.16
CA LEU A 444 -23.39 8.70 21.70
C LEU A 444 -22.91 7.35 22.29
N ARG A 445 -23.03 7.19 23.61
CA ARG A 445 -23.06 5.87 24.26
C ARG A 445 -24.20 5.78 25.26
N ARG A 446 -25.34 5.22 24.82
CA ARG A 446 -26.26 4.34 25.58
C ARG A 446 -27.59 4.13 24.83
N ARG A 447 -27.78 2.94 24.25
CA ARG A 447 -29.06 2.19 24.29
C ARG A 447 -28.90 0.78 23.71
N ARG A 448 -28.57 -0.19 24.56
CA ARG A 448 -29.02 -1.59 24.43
C ARG A 448 -29.16 -2.22 25.83
N SER A 449 -30.13 -3.11 25.95
CA SER A 449 -30.57 -3.89 27.13
C SER A 449 -30.98 -3.13 28.42
N ARG A 450 -32.30 -3.04 28.64
CA ARG A 450 -33.03 -3.93 29.58
C ARG A 450 -34.44 -4.13 29.03
N GLY A 451 -35.00 -5.33 29.22
CA GLY A 451 -36.32 -5.70 28.70
C GLY A 451 -37.32 -6.01 29.82
N GLN A 452 -38.31 -6.84 29.48
CA GLN A 452 -39.51 -7.23 30.25
C GLN A 452 -40.60 -6.16 30.30
N GLY A 453 -41.83 -6.62 30.04
CA GLY A 453 -43.00 -5.85 29.63
C GLY A 453 -43.72 -6.63 28.54
#